data_AF-A0A4Q3J778-F1
#
_entry.id   AF-A0A4Q3J778-F1
#
_cell.length_a   1.000
_cell.length_b   1.000
_cell.length_c   1.000
_cell.angle_alpha   90.00
_cell.angle_beta   90.00
_cell.angle_gamma   90.00
#
_symmetry.space_group_name_H-M   'P 1'
#
loop_
_entity.id
_entity.type
_entity.pdbx_description
1 polymer ?
#
loop_
_entity_poly.entity_id
_entity_poly.type
_entity_poly.pdbx_seq_one_letter_code
_entity_poly.pdbx_strand_id
1 'polypeptide(L)'
;MARFGAKLPTLATLPPTPLELVVLALGFPVACSALRAGGLRALARASVPTLCALLAAELAHRWESHPRGHVRLSHLDIGQGDSALIDLPDGTAILVDSGGIVGGIDVGERVLGPFLRARRRDRLRLVVVTHPHPDHFGGLATGAATLAVDEIWDTLAEEAGAPQAPHASPVTGMQEAWKAWRSARRAAGTTVRGPAEICGEHVLGGAAVRVLMP
;
A
#
# COMPACT_ATOMS: atom_id res chain seq x y z
N MET A 1 28.47 14.43 12.54
CA MET A 1 27.74 14.24 11.27
C MET A 1 26.38 13.65 11.62
N ALA A 2 25.31 14.35 11.24
CA ALA A 2 24.05 14.44 11.99
C ALA A 2 23.29 13.12 12.16
N ARG A 3 23.23 12.65 13.41
CA ARG A 3 22.15 11.80 13.94
C ARG A 3 21.08 12.74 14.53
N PHE A 4 20.10 13.10 13.71
CA PHE A 4 18.85 13.71 14.16
C PHE A 4 17.74 13.21 13.23
N GLY A 5 17.26 12.00 13.50
CA GLY A 5 16.11 11.38 12.85
C GLY A 5 15.22 10.80 13.93
N ALA A 6 14.76 11.67 14.83
CA ALA A 6 13.73 11.32 15.79
C ALA A 6 12.47 10.90 15.02
N LYS A 7 11.88 9.80 15.46
CA LYS A 7 10.58 9.25 15.06
C LYS A 7 9.54 10.36 14.90
N LEU A 8 9.31 10.82 13.68
CA LEU A 8 8.06 11.46 13.29
C LEU A 8 7.20 10.33 12.70
N PRO A 9 6.19 9.82 13.42
CA PRO A 9 5.18 9.03 12.75
C PRO A 9 4.48 9.98 11.76
N THR A 10 4.18 9.49 10.56
CA THR A 10 3.12 10.04 9.71
C THR A 10 3.28 11.47 9.17
N LEU A 11 4.44 11.79 8.60
CA LEU A 11 4.41 12.43 7.28
C LEU A 11 4.90 11.37 6.30
N ALA A 12 4.08 10.33 6.11
CA ALA A 12 4.21 9.43 4.99
C ALA A 12 3.83 10.23 3.74
N THR A 13 4.73 11.13 3.34
CA THR A 13 4.52 11.98 2.18
C THR A 13 4.45 11.07 0.97
N LEU A 14 3.45 11.33 0.13
CA LEU A 14 3.40 10.73 -1.18
C LEU A 14 4.70 11.12 -1.90
N PRO A 15 5.49 10.16 -2.42
CA PRO A 15 6.72 10.50 -3.11
C PRO A 15 6.36 11.37 -4.32
N PRO A 16 7.04 12.51 -4.52
CA PRO A 16 6.79 13.35 -5.68
C PRO A 16 7.16 12.59 -6.94
N THR A 17 6.35 12.77 -7.97
CA THR A 17 6.60 12.25 -9.32
C THR A 17 7.72 13.05 -10.00
N PRO A 18 8.39 12.49 -11.01
CA PRO A 18 9.35 13.25 -11.82
C PRO A 18 8.75 14.53 -12.42
N LEU A 19 7.48 14.49 -12.85
CA LEU A 19 6.79 15.66 -13.40
C LEU A 19 6.59 16.75 -12.35
N GLU A 20 6.15 16.39 -11.13
CA GLU A 20 6.01 17.33 -10.03
C GLU A 20 7.35 17.98 -9.66
N LEU A 21 8.44 17.20 -9.66
CA LEU A 21 9.78 17.74 -9.42
C LEU A 21 10.20 18.75 -10.50
N VAL A 22 9.88 18.49 -11.77
CA VAL A 22 10.12 19.45 -12.86
C VAL A 22 9.29 20.71 -12.68
N VAL A 23 7.99 20.57 -12.37
CA VAL A 23 7.11 21.73 -12.14
C VAL A 23 7.61 22.58 -10.96
N LEU A 24 8.04 21.95 -9.86
CA LEU A 24 8.64 22.65 -8.73
C LEU A 24 9.93 23.37 -9.10
N ALA A 25 10.82 22.70 -9.85
CA ALA A 25 12.10 23.26 -10.27
C ALA A 25 11.93 24.49 -11.18
N LEU A 26 10.90 24.51 -12.03
CA LEU A 26 10.60 25.65 -12.91
C LEU A 26 9.80 26.75 -12.20
N GLY A 27 8.87 26.39 -11.31
CA GLY A 27 8.01 27.33 -10.62
C GLY A 27 8.71 28.11 -9.50
N PHE A 28 9.68 27.50 -8.83
CA PHE A 28 10.39 28.11 -7.70
C PHE A 28 11.15 29.40 -8.07
N PRO A 29 11.98 29.45 -9.13
CA PRO A 29 12.66 30.69 -9.55
C PRO A 29 11.70 31.81 -9.94
N VAL A 30 10.57 31.47 -10.56
CA VAL A 30 9.54 32.45 -10.96
C VAL A 30 8.89 33.07 -9.72
N ALA A 31 8.54 32.26 -8.72
CA ALA A 31 8.01 32.73 -7.45
C ALA A 31 9.02 33.63 -6.70
N CYS A 32 10.29 33.24 -6.64
CA CYS A 32 11.35 34.05 -6.03
C CYS A 32 11.55 35.40 -6.74
N SER A 33 11.48 35.42 -8.08
CA SER A 33 11.63 36.64 -8.86
C SER A 33 10.44 37.59 -8.64
N ALA A 34 9.23 37.05 -8.58
CA ALA A 34 8.01 37.83 -8.30
C ALA A 34 7.99 38.42 -6.88
N LEU A 35 8.49 37.67 -5.89
CA LEU A 35 8.70 38.15 -4.51
C LEU A 35 9.61 39.39 -4.47
N ARG A 36 10.73 39.35 -5.21
CA ARG A 36 11.69 40.46 -5.27
C ARG A 36 11.14 41.68 -6.00
N ALA A 37 10.30 41.48 -7.02
CA ALA A 37 9.86 42.55 -7.91
C ALA A 37 8.54 43.23 -7.50
N GLY A 38 7.62 42.54 -6.82
CA GLY A 38 6.24 43.05 -6.66
C GLY A 38 5.51 42.65 -5.39
N GLY A 39 6.23 42.15 -4.37
CA GLY A 39 5.65 41.76 -3.09
C GLY A 39 4.66 40.59 -3.17
N LEU A 40 3.83 40.43 -2.13
CA LEU A 40 2.98 39.24 -1.96
C LEU A 40 1.95 39.02 -3.07
N ARG A 41 1.42 40.09 -3.69
CA ARG A 41 0.44 39.97 -4.79
C ARG A 41 1.07 39.43 -6.06
N ALA A 42 2.31 39.83 -6.36
CA ALA A 42 3.06 39.31 -7.49
C ALA A 42 3.44 37.83 -7.25
N LEU A 43 3.87 37.49 -6.03
CA LEU A 43 4.12 36.10 -5.64
C LEU A 43 2.89 35.22 -5.83
N ALA A 44 1.73 35.66 -5.35
CA ALA A 44 0.49 34.89 -5.47
C ALA A 44 0.20 34.59 -6.95
N ARG A 45 0.19 35.62 -7.81
CA ARG A 45 -0.04 35.44 -9.26
C ARG A 45 0.99 34.52 -9.93
N ALA A 46 2.26 34.63 -9.53
CA ALA A 46 3.33 33.77 -10.04
C ALA A 46 3.22 32.31 -9.54
N SER A 47 2.62 32.09 -8.37
CA SER A 47 2.50 30.76 -7.76
C SER A 47 1.28 29.99 -8.23
N VAL A 48 0.18 30.67 -8.62
CA VAL A 48 -1.05 30.01 -9.08
C VAL A 48 -0.80 29.02 -10.23
N PRO A 49 -0.08 29.37 -11.32
CA PRO A 49 0.16 28.43 -12.42
C PRO A 49 0.94 27.20 -11.97
N THR A 50 1.96 27.37 -11.14
CA THR A 50 2.75 26.27 -10.57
C THR A 50 1.86 25.35 -9.73
N LEU A 51 1.02 25.90 -8.85
CA LEU A 51 0.11 25.11 -8.02
C LEU A 51 -0.93 24.36 -8.88
N CYS A 52 -1.48 25.01 -9.91
CA CYS A 52 -2.38 24.36 -10.85
C CYS A 52 -1.68 23.23 -11.62
N ALA A 53 -0.43 23.43 -12.05
CA ALA A 53 0.36 22.42 -12.73
C ALA A 53 0.70 21.23 -11.81
N LEU A 54 1.01 21.47 -10.54
CA LEU A 54 1.20 20.40 -9.55
C LEU A 54 -0.07 19.59 -9.32
N LEU A 55 -1.20 20.28 -9.15
CA LEU A 55 -2.49 19.62 -9.01
C LEU A 55 -2.82 18.78 -10.25
N ALA A 56 -2.62 19.33 -11.45
CA ALA A 56 -2.84 18.61 -12.70
C ALA A 56 -1.91 17.39 -12.83
N ALA A 57 -0.63 17.53 -12.45
CA ALA A 57 0.34 16.43 -12.45
C ALA A 57 -0.06 15.31 -11.48
N GLU A 58 -0.47 15.65 -10.25
CA GLU A 58 -0.92 14.66 -9.27
C GLU A 58 -2.22 13.97 -9.71
N LEU A 59 -3.18 14.70 -10.29
CA LEU A 59 -4.41 14.12 -10.82
C LEU A 59 -4.12 13.18 -12.00
N ALA A 60 -3.22 13.56 -12.90
CA ALA A 60 -2.79 12.73 -14.02
C ALA A 60 -2.07 11.47 -13.51
N HIS A 61 -1.16 11.61 -12.55
CA HIS A 61 -0.44 10.48 -11.95
C HIS A 61 -1.39 9.53 -11.21
N ARG A 62 -2.37 10.05 -10.48
CA ARG A 62 -3.41 9.21 -9.84
C ARG A 62 -4.22 8.45 -10.88
N TRP A 63 -4.57 9.08 -11.99
CA TRP A 63 -5.31 8.44 -13.07
C TRP A 63 -4.51 7.28 -13.68
N GLU A 64 -3.24 7.50 -14.02
CA GLU A 64 -2.34 6.45 -14.54
C GLU A 64 -1.98 5.40 -13.48
N SER A 65 -2.01 5.79 -12.21
CA SER A 65 -1.75 4.90 -11.08
C SER A 65 -2.86 3.85 -10.85
N HIS A 66 -4.05 4.08 -11.43
CA HIS A 66 -5.24 3.25 -11.29
C HIS A 66 -5.76 2.87 -12.67
N PRO A 67 -5.09 1.93 -13.39
CA PRO A 67 -5.52 1.55 -14.73
C PRO A 67 -6.96 1.05 -14.71
N ARG A 68 -7.72 1.39 -15.75
CA ARG A 68 -9.13 1.02 -15.91
C ARG A 68 -9.35 0.30 -17.23
N GLY A 69 -10.39 -0.52 -17.29
CA GLY A 69 -10.80 -1.28 -18.47
C GLY A 69 -9.93 -2.50 -18.79
N HIS A 70 -8.86 -2.75 -18.04
CA HIS A 70 -8.01 -3.92 -18.19
C HIS A 70 -7.46 -4.37 -16.83
N VAL A 71 -7.06 -5.64 -16.77
CA VAL A 71 -6.32 -6.18 -15.62
C VAL A 71 -4.85 -5.90 -15.82
N ARG A 72 -4.17 -5.48 -14.74
CA ARG A 72 -2.71 -5.37 -14.73
C ARG A 72 -2.13 -6.06 -13.50
N LEU A 73 -1.18 -6.96 -13.72
CA LEU A 73 -0.46 -7.64 -12.66
C LEU A 73 0.93 -7.01 -12.50
N SER A 74 1.26 -6.64 -11.26
CA SER A 74 2.59 -6.17 -10.86
C SER A 74 3.13 -7.13 -9.80
N HIS A 75 4.13 -7.93 -10.16
CA HIS A 75 4.86 -8.76 -9.19
C HIS A 75 5.99 -7.91 -8.59
N LEU A 76 6.05 -7.82 -7.26
CA LEU A 76 7.02 -6.99 -6.56
C LEU A 76 8.30 -7.79 -6.31
N ASP A 77 9.45 -7.18 -6.58
CA ASP A 77 10.74 -7.72 -6.17
C ASP A 77 10.96 -7.46 -4.67
N ILE A 78 10.70 -8.49 -3.88
CA ILE A 78 10.75 -8.46 -2.41
C ILE A 78 11.83 -9.38 -1.83
N GLY A 79 12.61 -10.05 -2.68
CA GLY A 79 13.55 -11.08 -2.29
C GLY A 79 12.87 -12.42 -1.98
N GLN A 80 12.55 -12.67 -0.70
CA GLN A 80 11.94 -13.93 -0.26
C GLN A 80 10.42 -13.79 -0.07
N GLY A 81 9.69 -14.79 -0.56
CA GLY A 81 8.22 -14.87 -0.50
C GLY A 81 7.59 -14.39 -1.80
N ASP A 82 6.28 -14.19 -1.76
CA ASP A 82 5.50 -13.66 -2.89
C ASP A 82 4.82 -12.34 -2.54
N SER A 83 4.71 -11.44 -3.52
CA SER A 83 3.84 -10.27 -3.42
C SER A 83 3.45 -9.75 -4.80
N ALA A 84 2.15 -9.72 -5.08
CA ALA A 84 1.61 -9.24 -6.33
C ALA A 84 0.45 -8.28 -6.12
N LEU A 85 0.47 -7.13 -6.82
CA LEU A 85 -0.66 -6.23 -6.93
C LEU A 85 -1.38 -6.47 -8.26
N ILE A 86 -2.66 -6.76 -8.20
CA ILE A 86 -3.53 -6.93 -9.37
C ILE A 86 -4.49 -5.76 -9.42
N ASP A 87 -4.32 -4.88 -10.41
CA ASP A 87 -5.28 -3.84 -10.71
C ASP A 87 -6.47 -4.41 -11.48
N LEU A 88 -7.66 -4.01 -11.06
CA LEU A 88 -8.92 -4.45 -11.63
C LEU A 88 -9.47 -3.40 -12.62
N PRO A 89 -10.32 -3.81 -13.57
CA PRO A 89 -10.89 -2.92 -14.59
C PRO A 89 -11.61 -1.67 -14.06
N ASP A 90 -12.14 -1.66 -12.84
CA ASP A 90 -12.77 -0.49 -12.22
C ASP A 90 -11.78 0.49 -11.55
N GLY A 91 -10.48 0.15 -11.52
CA GLY A 91 -9.41 0.90 -10.89
C GLY A 91 -9.12 0.49 -9.44
N THR A 92 -9.91 -0.41 -8.85
CA THR A 92 -9.58 -1.02 -7.55
C THR A 92 -8.43 -2.02 -7.70
N ALA A 93 -7.92 -2.55 -6.59
CA ALA A 93 -6.83 -3.52 -6.64
C ALA A 93 -6.95 -4.61 -5.59
N ILE A 94 -6.39 -5.77 -5.94
CA ILE A 94 -6.17 -6.93 -5.09
C ILE A 94 -4.68 -6.99 -4.77
N LEU A 95 -4.32 -7.17 -3.51
CA LEU A 95 -2.97 -7.56 -3.10
C LEU A 95 -2.96 -9.06 -2.79
N VAL A 96 -2.11 -9.82 -3.46
CA VAL A 96 -1.88 -11.24 -3.18
C VAL A 96 -0.50 -11.36 -2.55
N ASP A 97 -0.47 -11.74 -1.28
CA ASP A 97 0.71 -11.82 -0.44
C ASP A 97 1.53 -10.50 -0.37
N SER A 98 2.49 -10.45 0.53
CA SER A 98 3.21 -9.23 0.92
C SER A 98 4.69 -9.45 1.19
N GLY A 99 5.17 -10.66 0.96
CA GLY A 99 6.52 -11.05 1.30
C GLY A 99 6.79 -11.09 2.79
N GLY A 100 8.05 -11.37 3.11
CA GLY A 100 8.57 -11.30 4.46
C GLY A 100 9.71 -12.27 4.66
N ILE A 101 10.58 -11.95 5.62
CA ILE A 101 11.62 -12.88 6.05
C ILE A 101 11.83 -12.72 7.55
N VAL A 102 11.81 -13.84 8.25
CA VAL A 102 11.99 -13.87 9.70
C VAL A 102 13.41 -13.41 10.03
N GLY A 103 13.54 -12.32 10.80
CA GLY A 103 14.83 -11.76 11.19
C GLY A 103 15.62 -11.05 10.08
N GLY A 104 15.02 -10.85 8.90
CA GLY A 104 15.62 -10.07 7.81
C GLY A 104 15.10 -8.64 7.74
N ILE A 105 15.11 -8.06 6.54
CA ILE A 105 14.62 -6.70 6.32
C ILE A 105 13.11 -6.61 6.45
N ASP A 106 12.61 -5.47 6.93
CA ASP A 106 11.17 -5.17 6.91
C ASP A 106 10.71 -4.89 5.47
N VAL A 107 10.16 -5.91 4.81
CA VAL A 107 9.62 -5.83 3.43
C VAL A 107 8.49 -4.81 3.33
N GLY A 108 7.68 -4.68 4.39
CA GLY A 108 6.57 -3.75 4.44
C GLY A 108 7.03 -2.30 4.41
N GLU A 109 8.02 -1.95 5.23
CA GLU A 109 8.58 -0.60 5.27
C GLU A 109 9.41 -0.27 4.03
N ARG A 110 10.18 -1.25 3.52
CA ARG A 110 11.17 -1.00 2.47
C ARG A 110 10.66 -1.16 1.05
N VAL A 111 9.68 -2.01 0.81
CA VAL A 111 9.21 -2.34 -0.55
C VAL A 111 7.73 -2.07 -0.69
N LEU A 112 6.88 -2.79 0.06
CA LEU A 112 5.44 -2.77 -0.15
C LEU A 112 4.84 -1.37 0.12
N GLY A 113 5.13 -0.77 1.27
CA GLY A 113 4.62 0.54 1.64
C GLY A 113 5.04 1.65 0.66
N PRO A 114 6.35 1.80 0.33
CA PRO A 114 6.81 2.73 -0.69
C PRO A 114 6.15 2.51 -2.06
N PHE A 115 6.02 1.24 -2.49
CA PHE A 115 5.38 0.90 -3.75
C PHE A 115 3.90 1.33 -3.77
N LEU A 116 3.12 0.99 -2.74
CA LEU A 116 1.71 1.36 -2.65
C LEU A 116 1.52 2.89 -2.62
N ARG A 117 2.38 3.63 -1.90
CA ARG A 117 2.38 5.11 -1.91
C ARG A 117 2.75 5.70 -3.26
N ALA A 118 3.73 5.12 -3.96
CA ALA A 118 4.11 5.55 -5.30
C ALA A 118 2.96 5.32 -6.30
N ARG A 119 2.21 4.22 -6.14
CA ARG A 119 0.97 3.91 -6.88
C ARG A 119 -0.27 4.64 -6.34
N ARG A 120 -0.12 5.58 -5.41
CA ARG A 120 -1.22 6.36 -4.80
C ARG A 120 -2.37 5.47 -4.28
N ARG A 121 -2.05 4.27 -3.81
CA ARG A 121 -3.02 3.36 -3.20
C ARG A 121 -3.25 3.79 -1.77
N ASP A 122 -4.48 4.15 -1.47
CA ASP A 122 -5.01 4.41 -0.13
C ASP A 122 -5.98 3.32 0.33
N ARG A 123 -6.52 2.54 -0.62
CA ARG A 123 -7.47 1.46 -0.40
C ARG A 123 -7.17 0.24 -1.28
N LEU A 124 -7.34 -0.94 -0.71
CA LEU A 124 -7.33 -2.23 -1.39
C LEU A 124 -8.73 -2.83 -1.31
N ARG A 125 -9.21 -3.36 -2.44
CA ARG A 125 -10.50 -4.06 -2.47
C ARG A 125 -10.39 -5.43 -1.81
N LEU A 126 -9.26 -6.10 -2.00
CA LEU A 126 -9.03 -7.42 -1.43
C LEU A 126 -7.55 -7.58 -1.08
N VAL A 127 -7.28 -8.19 0.07
CA VAL A 127 -5.98 -8.76 0.41
C VAL A 127 -6.15 -10.28 0.47
N VAL A 128 -5.36 -11.01 -0.29
CA VAL A 128 -5.30 -12.47 -0.26
C VAL A 128 -4.00 -12.87 0.41
N VAL A 129 -4.07 -13.70 1.45
CA VAL A 129 -2.91 -14.38 2.04
C VAL A 129 -3.04 -15.86 1.70
N THR A 130 -2.17 -16.35 0.84
CA THR A 130 -2.27 -17.70 0.28
C THR A 130 -2.14 -18.78 1.36
N HIS A 131 -1.20 -18.61 2.29
CA HIS A 131 -1.05 -19.51 3.43
C HIS A 131 -0.39 -18.83 4.64
N PRO A 132 -0.56 -19.35 5.88
CA PRO A 132 -0.17 -18.65 7.10
C PRO A 132 1.33 -18.80 7.42
N HIS A 133 2.19 -18.53 6.44
CA HIS A 133 3.63 -18.42 6.61
C HIS A 133 4.13 -16.96 6.57
N PRO A 134 5.13 -16.58 7.40
CA PRO A 134 5.59 -15.20 7.52
C PRO A 134 6.08 -14.54 6.22
N ASP A 135 6.51 -15.32 5.25
CA ASP A 135 6.94 -14.86 3.93
C ASP A 135 5.78 -14.51 2.99
N HIS A 136 4.53 -14.68 3.44
CA HIS A 136 3.32 -14.30 2.68
C HIS A 136 2.59 -13.08 3.29
N PHE A 137 2.62 -12.90 4.61
CA PHE A 137 1.92 -11.80 5.29
C PHE A 137 2.87 -10.79 5.97
N GLY A 138 4.18 -11.06 6.00
CA GLY A 138 5.15 -10.31 6.80
C GLY A 138 5.23 -8.82 6.44
N GLY A 139 4.97 -8.46 5.19
CA GLY A 139 4.95 -7.06 4.74
C GLY A 139 3.67 -6.28 5.08
N LEU A 140 2.56 -6.95 5.43
CA LEU A 140 1.27 -6.27 5.65
C LEU A 140 1.27 -5.38 6.89
N ALA A 141 1.86 -5.84 7.98
CA ALA A 141 1.78 -5.18 9.27
C ALA A 141 2.33 -3.75 9.25
N THR A 142 3.41 -3.52 8.49
CA THR A 142 4.09 -2.22 8.38
C THR A 142 3.83 -1.54 7.04
N GLY A 143 3.76 -2.30 5.93
CA GLY A 143 3.57 -1.74 4.58
C GLY A 143 2.13 -1.34 4.27
N ALA A 144 1.15 -2.00 4.89
CA ALA A 144 -0.27 -1.76 4.69
C ALA A 144 -0.99 -1.30 5.96
N ALA A 145 -0.25 -0.78 6.96
CA ALA A 145 -0.79 -0.38 8.26
C ALA A 145 -1.91 0.67 8.19
N THR A 146 -1.81 1.62 7.26
CA THR A 146 -2.73 2.76 7.13
C THR A 146 -3.72 2.64 5.97
N LEU A 147 -3.63 1.59 5.16
CA LEU A 147 -4.51 1.40 3.99
C LEU A 147 -5.90 0.98 4.42
N ALA A 148 -6.94 1.44 3.75
CA ALA A 148 -8.26 0.83 3.88
C ALA A 148 -8.27 -0.52 3.16
N VAL A 149 -8.87 -1.54 3.77
CA VAL A 149 -9.01 -2.88 3.16
C VAL A 149 -10.46 -3.29 3.28
N ASP A 150 -11.12 -3.58 2.16
CA ASP A 150 -12.53 -3.95 2.17
C ASP A 150 -12.73 -5.40 2.58
N GLU A 151 -11.86 -6.27 2.07
CA GLU A 151 -11.96 -7.70 2.26
C GLU A 151 -10.58 -8.35 2.41
N ILE A 152 -10.51 -9.40 3.23
CA ILE A 152 -9.34 -10.26 3.42
C ILE A 152 -9.76 -11.71 3.17
N TRP A 153 -9.04 -12.41 2.30
CA TRP A 153 -9.13 -13.86 2.13
C TRP A 153 -7.88 -14.49 2.70
N ASP A 154 -8.04 -15.40 3.65
CA ASP A 154 -6.93 -16.16 4.22
C ASP A 154 -7.33 -17.62 4.48
N THR A 155 -6.30 -18.45 4.64
CA THR A 155 -6.46 -19.87 4.99
C THR A 155 -6.23 -20.14 6.48
N LEU A 156 -6.09 -19.07 7.28
CA LEU A 156 -5.88 -19.22 8.71
C LEU A 156 -7.18 -19.72 9.36
N ALA A 157 -7.17 -20.97 9.82
CA ALA A 157 -8.26 -21.51 10.63
C ALA A 157 -8.43 -20.67 11.91
N GLU A 158 -9.67 -20.39 12.31
CA GLU A 158 -9.95 -19.85 13.65
C GLU A 158 -9.70 -20.96 14.67
N GLU A 159 -8.44 -21.16 15.06
CA GLU A 159 -8.11 -22.15 16.07
C GLU A 159 -8.64 -21.69 17.43
N ALA A 160 -9.73 -22.32 17.85
CA ALA A 160 -10.18 -22.32 19.23
C ALA A 160 -9.12 -23.04 20.09
N GLY A 161 -8.15 -22.28 20.60
CA GLY A 161 -7.31 -22.72 21.72
C GLY A 161 -6.19 -23.71 21.39
N ALA A 162 -5.45 -23.51 20.29
CA ALA A 162 -4.21 -24.25 20.11
C ALA A 162 -3.20 -23.94 21.23
N PRO A 163 -2.54 -24.96 21.81
CA PRO A 163 -1.60 -24.76 22.89
C PRO A 163 -0.45 -23.86 22.42
N GLN A 164 -0.21 -22.77 23.16
CA GLN A 164 0.94 -21.91 22.96
C GLN A 164 2.20 -22.77 23.08
N ALA A 165 2.98 -22.86 21.99
CA ALA A 165 4.26 -23.54 22.04
C ALA A 165 5.11 -22.93 23.17
N PRO A 166 5.75 -23.73 24.03
CA PRO A 166 6.42 -23.26 25.25
C PRO A 166 7.61 -22.31 25.00
N HIS A 167 7.98 -22.08 23.73
CA HIS A 167 9.00 -21.13 23.32
C HIS A 167 8.46 -20.24 22.20
N ALA A 168 8.36 -18.93 22.45
CA ALA A 168 8.01 -17.94 21.44
C ALA A 168 9.14 -17.87 20.40
N SER A 169 8.99 -18.63 19.31
CA SER A 169 9.89 -18.51 18.17
C SER A 169 9.63 -17.16 17.46
N PRO A 170 10.63 -16.61 16.74
CA PRO A 170 10.41 -15.43 15.90
C PRO A 170 9.25 -15.60 14.90
N VAL A 171 9.02 -16.83 14.41
CA VAL A 171 7.87 -17.19 13.55
C VAL A 171 6.55 -17.00 14.30
N THR A 172 6.47 -17.50 15.53
CA THR A 172 5.29 -17.37 16.40
C THR A 172 4.95 -15.90 16.65
N GLY A 173 5.96 -15.06 16.88
CA GLY A 173 5.76 -13.61 17.02
C GLY A 173 5.14 -12.95 15.78
N MET A 174 5.57 -13.35 14.58
CA MET A 174 4.99 -12.84 13.33
C MET A 174 3.55 -13.34 13.10
N GLN A 175 3.26 -14.59 13.43
CA GLN A 175 1.91 -15.14 13.36
C GLN A 175 0.93 -14.42 14.30
N GLU A 176 1.36 -14.10 15.52
CA GLU A 176 0.54 -13.30 16.45
C GLU A 176 0.36 -11.86 15.95
N ALA A 177 1.39 -11.25 15.34
CA ALA A 177 1.26 -9.94 14.71
C ALA A 177 0.25 -9.96 13.55
N TRP A 178 0.25 -11.02 12.73
CA TRP A 178 -0.75 -11.23 11.67
C TRP A 178 -2.16 -11.36 12.25
N LYS A 179 -2.36 -12.21 13.25
CA LYS A 179 -3.66 -12.37 13.93
C LYS A 179 -4.17 -11.04 14.50
N ALA A 180 -3.27 -10.27 15.13
CA ALA A 180 -3.60 -8.96 15.68
C ALA A 180 -3.99 -7.96 14.58
N TRP A 181 -3.22 -7.91 13.47
CA TRP A 181 -3.54 -7.05 12.32
C TRP A 181 -4.89 -7.40 11.72
N ARG A 182 -5.14 -8.69 11.45
CA ARG A 182 -6.42 -9.22 10.94
C ARG A 182 -7.58 -8.86 11.86
N SER A 183 -7.42 -9.07 13.16
CA SER A 183 -8.44 -8.75 14.17
C SER A 183 -8.77 -7.25 14.22
N ALA A 184 -7.74 -6.40 14.19
CA ALA A 184 -7.91 -4.95 14.15
C ALA A 184 -8.66 -4.48 12.89
N ARG A 185 -8.39 -5.10 11.73
CA ARG A 185 -9.10 -4.82 10.48
C ARG A 185 -10.56 -5.26 10.52
N ARG A 186 -10.83 -6.45 11.04
CA ARG A 186 -12.20 -6.93 11.25
C ARG A 186 -12.98 -5.99 12.16
N ALA A 187 -12.37 -5.53 13.26
CA ALA A 187 -12.97 -4.55 14.17
C ALA A 187 -13.23 -3.18 13.49
N ALA A 188 -12.45 -2.83 12.47
CA ALA A 188 -12.64 -1.63 11.64
C ALA A 188 -13.65 -1.83 10.48
N GLY A 189 -14.29 -3.00 10.38
CA GLY A 189 -15.32 -3.30 9.38
C GLY A 189 -14.84 -4.03 8.12
N THR A 190 -13.58 -4.45 8.03
CA THR A 190 -13.08 -5.30 6.94
C THR A 190 -13.74 -6.68 7.00
N THR A 191 -14.27 -7.16 5.87
CA THR A 191 -14.80 -8.53 5.77
C THR A 191 -13.63 -9.51 5.73
N VAL A 192 -13.69 -10.60 6.49
CA VAL A 192 -12.63 -11.63 6.47
C VAL A 192 -13.27 -12.97 6.17
N ARG A 193 -12.85 -13.60 5.07
CA ARG A 193 -13.37 -14.90 4.60
C ARG A 193 -12.32 -15.98 4.69
N GLY A 194 -12.74 -17.16 5.14
CA GLY A 194 -11.89 -18.35 5.20
C GLY A 194 -12.05 -19.28 3.99
N PRO A 195 -11.34 -20.43 3.98
CA PRO A 195 -11.36 -21.44 2.90
C PRO A 195 -12.75 -21.84 2.40
N ALA A 196 -13.71 -21.98 3.32
CA ALA A 196 -15.07 -22.42 3.03
C ALA A 196 -15.90 -21.39 2.23
N GLU A 197 -15.50 -20.12 2.25
CA GLU A 197 -16.26 -19.00 1.70
C GLU A 197 -15.64 -18.41 0.43
N ILE A 198 -14.39 -18.79 0.10
CA ILE A 198 -13.61 -18.20 -0.99
C ILE A 198 -13.61 -19.05 -2.27
N CYS A 199 -13.97 -20.33 -2.22
CA CYS A 199 -13.97 -21.19 -3.41
C CYS A 199 -15.02 -20.76 -4.44
N GLY A 200 -14.73 -21.01 -5.73
CA GLY A 200 -15.67 -20.73 -6.82
C GLY A 200 -15.38 -19.42 -7.55
N GLU A 201 -16.39 -18.90 -8.24
CA GLU A 201 -16.27 -17.73 -9.10
C GLU A 201 -16.80 -16.47 -8.41
N HIS A 202 -15.99 -15.42 -8.45
CA HIS A 202 -16.27 -14.11 -7.84
C HIS A 202 -16.10 -13.04 -8.91
N VAL A 203 -16.99 -12.04 -8.91
CA VAL A 203 -16.83 -10.87 -9.77
C VAL A 203 -16.30 -9.71 -8.92
N LEU A 204 -15.07 -9.29 -9.19
CA LEU A 204 -14.38 -8.23 -8.47
C LEU A 204 -13.92 -7.17 -9.45
N GLY A 205 -14.41 -5.94 -9.26
CA GLY A 205 -13.96 -4.76 -10.00
C GLY A 205 -14.02 -4.88 -11.53
N GLY A 206 -15.00 -5.62 -12.05
CA GLY A 206 -15.17 -5.87 -13.49
C GLY A 206 -14.35 -7.03 -14.05
N ALA A 207 -13.66 -7.81 -13.20
CA ALA A 207 -12.99 -9.06 -13.58
C ALA A 207 -13.62 -10.27 -12.88
N ALA A 208 -13.62 -11.42 -13.56
CA ALA A 208 -13.95 -12.71 -12.97
C ALA A 208 -12.70 -13.31 -12.30
N VAL A 209 -12.82 -13.64 -11.02
CA VAL A 209 -11.79 -14.29 -10.21
C VAL A 209 -12.31 -15.66 -9.82
N ARG A 210 -11.65 -16.71 -10.30
CA ARG A 210 -12.01 -18.09 -9.95
C ARG A 210 -10.97 -18.68 -9.01
N VAL A 211 -11.41 -19.02 -7.80
CA VAL A 211 -10.60 -19.73 -6.81
C VAL A 211 -10.80 -21.22 -7.05
N LEU A 212 -9.73 -21.88 -7.50
CA LEU A 212 -9.74 -23.31 -7.84
C LEU A 212 -9.58 -24.21 -6.60
N MET A 213 -8.84 -23.72 -5.61
CA MET A 213 -8.57 -24.39 -4.36
C MET A 213 -8.30 -23.32 -3.29
N PRO A 214 -8.74 -23.54 -2.04
CA PRO A 214 -8.38 -22.67 -0.93
C PRO A 214 -6.95 -22.93 -0.46
#